data_AF-A0A1V3FIC1-F1
#
_entry.id   AF-A0A1V3FIC1-F1
#
_cell.length_a   1.000
_cell.length_b   1.000
_cell.length_c   1.000
_cell.angle_alpha   90.00
_cell.angle_beta   90.00
_cell.angle_gamma   90.00
#
_symmetry.space_group_name_H-M   'P 1'
#
loop_
_entity.id
_entity.type
_entity.pdbx_description
1 polymer ?
#
loop_
_entity_poly.entity_id
_entity_poly.type
_entity_poly.pdbx_seq_one_letter_code
_entity_poly.pdbx_strand_id
1 'polypeptide(L)'
;VDAVAAAGDDAAGTVAETVKGSYAALPSYRSENGSLMTMQGFLYGISALVVIAFLSIWTVQRTRDIAVLKALGGSNGWVLKDSLAQAAFVLVGGVAVGTGLAAVIGAFAGRAVPFELSWATTAVPAAGVLVLGMLAAVVAVFRVTRIDPLVALGGN
;
A
#
# COMPACT_ATOMS: atom_id res chain seq x y z
N VAL A 1 -2.66 34.88 -13.88
CA VAL A 1 -4.03 35.36 -14.19
C VAL A 1 -3.92 36.86 -14.27
N ASP A 2 -4.16 37.43 -15.45
CA ASP A 2 -4.01 38.86 -15.68
C ASP A 2 -5.01 39.65 -14.83
N ALA A 3 -4.62 40.81 -14.30
CA ALA A 3 -5.45 41.64 -13.42
C ALA A 3 -6.82 42.02 -14.04
N VAL A 4 -6.92 42.00 -15.37
CA VAL A 4 -8.17 42.22 -16.13
C VAL A 4 -9.15 41.05 -15.98
N ALA A 5 -8.65 39.81 -15.88
CA ALA A 5 -9.49 38.63 -15.68
C ALA A 5 -10.07 38.59 -14.26
N ALA A 6 -9.28 38.95 -13.24
CA ALA A 6 -9.72 39.01 -11.85
C ALA A 6 -10.82 40.07 -11.62
N ALA A 7 -10.71 41.25 -12.26
CA ALA A 7 -11.74 42.29 -12.18
C ALA A 7 -13.05 41.89 -12.89
N GLY A 8 -12.97 41.10 -13.97
CA GLY A 8 -14.14 40.55 -14.66
C GLY A 8 -14.86 39.47 -13.84
N ASP A 9 -14.08 38.62 -13.16
CA ASP A 9 -14.56 37.56 -12.28
C ASP A 9 -15.36 38.11 -11.08
N ASP A 10 -14.81 39.11 -10.39
CA ASP A 10 -15.48 39.76 -9.27
C ASP A 10 -16.79 40.45 -9.69
N ALA A 11 -16.82 41.06 -10.87
CA ALA A 11 -18.02 41.72 -11.40
C ALA A 11 -19.13 40.72 -11.80
N ALA A 12 -18.75 39.53 -12.25
CA ALA A 12 -19.67 38.46 -12.66
C ALA A 12 -20.05 37.51 -11.51
N GLY A 13 -19.39 37.61 -10.35
CA GLY A 13 -19.52 36.64 -9.26
C GLY A 13 -18.99 35.25 -9.66
N THR A 14 -18.05 35.20 -10.60
CA THR A 14 -17.48 33.96 -11.14
C THR A 14 -16.00 33.86 -10.79
N VAL A 15 -15.42 32.68 -10.96
CA VAL A 15 -13.97 32.47 -10.84
C VAL A 15 -13.51 31.79 -12.12
N ALA A 16 -12.59 32.42 -12.85
CA ALA A 16 -11.98 31.83 -14.03
C ALA A 16 -10.98 30.75 -13.62
N GLU A 17 -11.31 29.51 -13.96
CA GLU A 17 -10.47 28.35 -13.70
C GLU A 17 -9.91 27.76 -14.99
N THR A 18 -8.78 27.06 -14.86
CA THR A 18 -8.28 26.23 -15.96
C THR A 18 -9.28 25.09 -16.26
N VAL A 19 -9.26 24.53 -17.48
CA VAL A 19 -10.14 23.41 -17.86
C VAL A 19 -10.04 22.21 -16.88
N LYS A 20 -8.87 21.99 -16.27
CA LYS A 20 -8.72 20.98 -15.21
C LYS A 20 -9.28 21.45 -13.86
N GLY A 21 -9.09 22.72 -13.52
CA GLY A 21 -9.61 23.35 -12.29
C GLY A 21 -11.14 23.42 -12.25
N SER A 22 -11.80 23.57 -13.41
CA SER A 22 -13.26 23.62 -13.48
C SER A 22 -13.93 22.32 -13.02
N TYR A 23 -13.29 21.15 -13.19
CA TYR A 23 -13.80 19.88 -12.64
C TYR A 23 -13.86 19.90 -11.11
N ALA A 24 -12.83 20.43 -10.45
CA ALA A 24 -12.78 20.51 -8.99
C ALA A 24 -13.74 21.57 -8.42
N ALA A 25 -14.19 22.51 -9.25
CA ALA A 25 -15.22 23.50 -8.91
C ALA A 25 -16.64 22.90 -8.92
N LEU A 26 -16.87 21.77 -9.61
CA LEU A 26 -18.14 21.04 -9.54
C LEU A 26 -18.28 20.32 -8.18
N PRO A 27 -19.27 20.69 -7.34
CA PRO A 27 -19.43 20.09 -6.02
C PRO A 27 -19.62 18.57 -6.06
N SER A 28 -20.37 18.07 -7.05
CA SER A 28 -20.63 16.64 -7.21
C SER A 28 -19.35 15.85 -7.54
N TYR A 29 -18.50 16.36 -8.45
CA TYR A 29 -17.24 15.71 -8.79
C TYR A 29 -16.30 15.65 -7.57
N ARG A 30 -16.23 16.75 -6.80
CA ARG A 30 -15.42 16.81 -5.59
C ARG A 30 -15.89 15.83 -4.52
N SER A 31 -17.22 15.76 -4.30
CA SER A 31 -17.82 14.85 -3.32
C SER A 31 -17.61 13.38 -3.70
N GLU A 32 -17.81 13.04 -4.96
CA GLU A 32 -17.65 11.67 -5.48
C GLU A 32 -16.18 11.21 -5.40
N ASN A 33 -15.25 12.02 -5.90
CA ASN A 33 -13.82 11.70 -5.79
C ASN A 33 -13.33 11.69 -4.34
N GLY A 34 -13.85 12.58 -3.48
CA GLY A 34 -13.52 12.56 -2.05
C GLY A 34 -13.89 11.23 -1.39
N SER A 35 -15.08 10.70 -1.69
CA SER A 35 -15.52 9.39 -1.22
C SER A 35 -14.63 8.26 -1.75
N LEU A 36 -14.37 8.23 -3.06
CA LEU A 36 -13.52 7.21 -3.70
C LEU A 36 -12.10 7.20 -3.14
N MET A 37 -11.48 8.37 -2.95
CA MET A 37 -10.15 8.50 -2.37
C MET A 37 -10.13 8.01 -0.92
N THR A 38 -11.19 8.27 -0.16
CA THR A 38 -11.32 7.77 1.22
C THR A 38 -11.42 6.25 1.24
N MET A 39 -12.25 5.66 0.36
CA MET A 39 -12.36 4.21 0.22
C MET A 39 -11.01 3.58 -0.18
N GLN A 40 -10.30 4.16 -1.14
CA GLN A 40 -8.96 3.70 -1.51
C GLN A 40 -7.99 3.78 -0.32
N GLY A 41 -7.98 4.89 0.41
CA GLY A 41 -7.18 5.03 1.63
C GLY A 41 -7.46 3.94 2.66
N PHE A 42 -8.72 3.60 2.89
CA PHE A 42 -9.09 2.48 3.75
C PHE A 42 -8.61 1.14 3.22
N LEU A 43 -8.75 0.86 1.92
CA LEU A 43 -8.26 -0.38 1.31
C LEU A 43 -6.74 -0.52 1.46
N TYR A 44 -6.00 0.58 1.31
CA TYR A 44 -4.56 0.60 1.59
C TYR A 44 -4.25 0.33 3.06
N GLY A 45 -4.97 0.99 3.98
CA GLY A 45 -4.80 0.78 5.42
C GLY A 45 -5.07 -0.67 5.83
N ILE A 46 -6.18 -1.25 5.36
CA ILE A 46 -6.55 -2.64 5.62
C ILE A 46 -5.50 -3.58 5.02
N SER A 47 -5.07 -3.35 3.77
CA SER A 47 -4.02 -4.14 3.12
C SER A 47 -2.74 -4.15 3.96
N ALA A 48 -2.30 -2.99 4.44
CA ALA A 48 -1.11 -2.88 5.28
C ALA A 48 -1.29 -3.66 6.60
N LEU A 49 -2.44 -3.51 7.28
CA LEU A 49 -2.75 -4.23 8.52
C LEU A 49 -2.71 -5.75 8.32
N VAL A 50 -3.30 -6.23 7.23
CA VAL A 50 -3.31 -7.66 6.87
C VAL A 50 -1.88 -8.15 6.64
N VAL A 51 -1.06 -7.42 5.88
CA VAL A 51 0.35 -7.79 5.64
C VAL A 51 1.14 -7.83 6.95
N ILE A 52 0.99 -6.81 7.82
CA ILE A 52 1.63 -6.79 9.14
C ILE A 52 1.23 -8.02 9.96
N ALA A 53 -0.07 -8.33 10.04
CA ALA A 53 -0.57 -9.43 10.83
C ALA A 53 -0.05 -10.78 10.34
N PHE A 54 -0.15 -11.04 9.03
CA PHE A 54 0.32 -12.29 8.43
C PHE A 54 1.82 -12.47 8.58
N LEU A 55 2.63 -11.44 8.29
CA LEU A 55 4.08 -11.53 8.45
C LEU A 55 4.49 -11.65 9.92
N SER A 56 3.76 -11.02 10.84
CA SER A 56 4.02 -11.17 12.27
C SER A 56 3.77 -12.61 12.73
N ILE A 57 2.63 -13.19 12.34
CA ILE A 57 2.28 -14.58 12.66
C ILE A 57 3.30 -15.55 12.05
N TRP A 58 3.64 -15.37 10.77
CA TRP A 58 4.65 -16.17 10.09
C TRP A 58 5.99 -16.10 10.84
N THR A 59 6.46 -14.88 11.14
CA THR A 59 7.76 -14.68 11.80
C THR A 59 7.78 -15.33 13.17
N VAL A 60 6.68 -15.21 13.95
CA VAL A 60 6.55 -15.87 15.26
C VAL A 60 6.61 -17.39 15.12
N GLN A 61 5.91 -17.99 14.15
CA GLN A 61 5.94 -19.44 13.92
C GLN A 61 7.35 -19.96 13.61
N ARG A 62 8.18 -19.14 12.95
CA ARG A 62 9.57 -19.47 12.57
C ARG A 62 10.62 -19.13 13.64
N THR A 63 10.20 -18.63 14.82
CA THR A 63 11.11 -18.21 15.89
C THR A 63 12.02 -19.34 16.37
N ARG A 64 11.52 -20.59 16.44
CA ARG A 64 12.33 -21.75 16.87
C ARG A 64 13.49 -22.01 15.90
N ASP A 65 13.23 -21.96 14.61
CA ASP A 65 14.26 -22.15 13.58
C ASP A 65 15.30 -21.02 13.63
N ILE A 66 14.84 -19.79 13.84
CA ILE A 66 15.70 -18.60 14.02
C ILE A 66 16.58 -18.76 15.27
N ALA A 67 16.02 -19.26 16.38
CA ALA A 67 16.76 -19.48 17.62
C ALA A 67 17.87 -20.55 17.44
N VAL A 68 17.59 -21.63 16.71
CA VAL A 68 18.60 -22.65 16.36
C VAL A 68 19.71 -22.04 15.49
N LEU A 69 19.36 -21.26 14.46
CA LEU A 69 20.35 -20.60 13.61
C LEU A 69 21.22 -19.60 14.38
N LYS A 70 20.63 -18.86 15.34
CA LYS A 70 21.38 -17.98 16.24
C LYS A 70 22.29 -18.75 17.19
N ALA A 71 21.85 -19.89 17.71
CA ALA A 71 22.68 -20.76 18.57
C ALA A 71 23.88 -21.35 17.82
N LEU A 72 23.76 -21.55 16.50
CA LEU A 72 24.86 -21.97 15.63
C LEU A 72 25.79 -20.82 15.18
N GLY A 73 25.57 -19.59 15.65
CA GLY A 73 26.41 -18.42 15.35
C GLY A 73 25.85 -17.45 14.29
N GLY A 74 24.59 -17.62 13.88
CA GLY A 74 23.91 -16.70 12.97
C GLY A 74 23.71 -15.31 13.56
N SER A 75 24.04 -14.26 12.80
CA SER A 75 23.85 -12.87 13.23
C SER A 75 22.39 -12.41 13.04
N ASN A 76 21.92 -11.51 13.91
CA ASN A 76 20.59 -10.89 13.78
C ASN A 76 20.38 -10.19 12.42
N GLY A 77 21.44 -9.58 11.87
CA GLY A 77 21.39 -8.91 10.57
C GLY A 77 21.17 -9.87 9.41
N TRP A 78 21.75 -11.07 9.48
CA TRP A 78 21.53 -12.11 8.47
C TRP A 78 20.06 -12.59 8.49
N VAL A 79 19.53 -12.88 9.68
CA VAL A 79 18.13 -13.31 9.86
C VAL A 79 17.15 -12.25 9.37
N LEU A 80 17.43 -10.96 9.67
CA LEU A 80 16.61 -9.85 9.22
C LEU A 80 16.60 -9.76 7.69
N LYS A 81 17.76 -9.86 7.03
CA LYS A 81 17.84 -9.82 5.55
C LYS A 81 17.15 -11.01 4.91
N ASP A 82 17.34 -12.23 5.43
CA ASP A 82 16.65 -13.43 4.93
C ASP A 82 15.12 -13.28 5.03
N SER A 83 14.64 -12.89 6.22
CA SER A 83 13.20 -12.72 6.47
C SER A 83 12.58 -11.65 5.57
N LEU A 84 13.26 -10.52 5.39
CA LEU A 84 12.80 -9.44 4.52
C LEU A 84 12.81 -9.83 3.04
N ALA A 85 13.82 -10.59 2.59
CA ALA A 85 13.88 -11.07 1.22
C ALA A 85 12.74 -12.05 0.92
N GLN A 86 12.44 -12.96 1.85
CA GLN A 86 11.31 -13.88 1.72
C GLN A 86 9.97 -13.14 1.73
N ALA A 87 9.80 -12.19 2.66
CA ALA A 87 8.61 -11.34 2.70
C ALA A 87 8.42 -10.57 1.39
N ALA A 88 9.51 -10.02 0.83
CA ALA A 88 9.48 -9.33 -0.47
C ALA A 88 9.05 -10.27 -1.60
N PHE A 89 9.58 -11.50 -1.65
CA PHE A 89 9.19 -12.49 -2.66
C PHE A 89 7.70 -12.81 -2.60
N VAL A 90 7.19 -13.10 -1.40
CA VAL A 90 5.76 -13.41 -1.19
C VAL A 90 4.89 -12.22 -1.53
N LEU A 91 5.29 -11.01 -1.11
CA LEU A 91 4.56 -9.77 -1.37
C LEU A 91 4.51 -9.44 -2.86
N VAL A 92 5.64 -9.55 -3.57
CA VAL A 92 5.70 -9.33 -5.03
C VAL A 92 4.83 -10.35 -5.76
N GLY A 93 4.89 -11.62 -5.39
CA GLY A 93 4.02 -12.65 -5.96
C GLY A 93 2.53 -12.36 -5.71
N GLY A 94 2.17 -12.01 -4.48
CA GLY A 94 0.79 -11.66 -4.11
C GLY A 94 0.28 -10.43 -4.85
N VAL A 95 1.08 -9.36 -4.95
CA VAL A 95 0.71 -8.15 -5.70
C VAL A 95 0.61 -8.48 -7.19
N ALA A 96 1.54 -9.22 -7.78
CA ALA A 96 1.49 -9.58 -9.19
C ALA A 96 0.21 -10.37 -9.53
N VAL A 97 -0.15 -11.37 -8.72
CA VAL A 97 -1.39 -12.14 -8.88
C VAL A 97 -2.62 -11.25 -8.67
N GLY A 98 -2.64 -10.45 -7.61
CA GLY A 98 -3.76 -9.55 -7.30
C GLY A 98 -3.99 -8.50 -8.38
N THR A 99 -2.93 -7.87 -8.88
CA THR A 99 -2.97 -6.92 -9.99
C THR A 99 -3.39 -7.59 -11.29
N GLY A 100 -2.91 -8.80 -11.57
CA GLY A 100 -3.34 -9.58 -12.73
C GLY A 100 -4.85 -9.89 -12.69
N LEU A 101 -5.36 -10.33 -11.54
CA LEU A 101 -6.79 -10.57 -11.34
C LEU A 101 -7.60 -9.27 -11.46
N ALA A 102 -7.13 -8.17 -10.86
CA ALA A 102 -7.77 -6.87 -10.96
C ALA A 102 -7.84 -6.37 -12.41
N ALA A 103 -6.77 -6.55 -13.20
CA ALA A 103 -6.75 -6.20 -14.61
C ALA A 103 -7.75 -7.03 -15.43
N VAL A 104 -7.83 -8.34 -15.18
CA VAL A 104 -8.80 -9.21 -15.84
C VAL A 104 -10.22 -8.80 -15.49
N ILE A 105 -10.54 -8.68 -14.20
CA ILE A 105 -11.87 -8.25 -13.73
C ILE A 105 -12.21 -6.87 -14.29
N GLY A 106 -11.25 -5.96 -14.27
CA GLY A 106 -11.38 -4.62 -14.84
C GLY A 106 -11.75 -4.65 -16.32
N ALA A 107 -11.06 -5.45 -17.13
CA ALA A 107 -11.36 -5.57 -18.56
C ALA A 107 -12.80 -6.03 -18.83
N PHE A 108 -13.40 -6.85 -17.94
CA PHE A 108 -14.81 -7.21 -18.02
C PHE A 108 -15.73 -6.09 -17.52
N ALA A 109 -15.41 -5.48 -16.39
CA ALA A 109 -16.20 -4.41 -15.80
C ALA A 109 -16.28 -3.17 -16.71
N GLY A 110 -15.25 -2.91 -17.54
CA GLY A 110 -15.18 -1.75 -18.41
C GLY A 110 -16.21 -1.77 -19.54
N ARG A 111 -16.85 -2.93 -19.76
CA ARG A 111 -17.98 -3.07 -20.67
C ARG A 111 -19.31 -2.60 -20.06
N ALA A 112 -19.40 -2.54 -18.73
CA ALA A 112 -20.62 -2.19 -18.01
C ALA A 112 -20.58 -0.78 -17.42
N VAL A 113 -19.41 -0.30 -17.00
CA VAL A 113 -19.23 1.00 -16.35
C VAL A 113 -18.12 1.78 -17.06
N PRO A 114 -18.31 3.08 -17.35
CA PRO A 114 -17.29 3.91 -17.95
C PRO A 114 -16.15 4.18 -16.96
N PHE A 115 -15.12 3.35 -16.99
CA PHE A 115 -13.90 3.55 -16.23
C PHE A 115 -12.66 3.29 -17.09
N GLU A 116 -11.55 3.88 -16.70
CA GLU A 116 -10.29 3.86 -17.45
C GLU A 116 -9.34 2.81 -16.88
N LEU A 117 -8.94 1.84 -17.70
CA LEU A 117 -7.95 0.83 -17.37
C LEU A 117 -6.66 1.11 -18.14
N SER A 118 -5.74 1.85 -17.53
CA SER A 118 -4.40 2.10 -18.03
C SER A 118 -3.34 1.45 -17.15
N TRP A 119 -2.12 1.45 -17.67
CA TRP A 119 -0.93 1.16 -16.89
C TRP A 119 -0.83 2.05 -15.64
N ALA A 120 -1.19 3.32 -15.73
CA ALA A 120 -1.09 4.24 -14.59
C ALA A 120 -2.12 3.88 -13.49
N THR A 121 -3.38 3.65 -13.85
CA THR A 121 -4.45 3.32 -12.90
C THR A 121 -4.31 1.93 -12.28
N THR A 122 -3.42 1.10 -12.82
CA THR A 122 -3.17 -0.27 -12.34
C THR A 122 -1.83 -0.41 -11.62
N ALA A 123 -0.75 0.10 -12.20
CA ALA A 123 0.61 -0.07 -11.68
C ALA A 123 0.91 0.87 -10.51
N VAL A 124 0.39 2.11 -10.52
CA VAL A 124 0.60 3.03 -9.40
C VAL A 124 -0.01 2.45 -8.12
N PRO A 125 -1.25 1.92 -8.15
CA PRO A 125 -1.78 1.32 -6.94
C PRO A 125 -1.01 0.09 -6.46
N ALA A 126 -0.60 -0.77 -7.39
CA ALA A 126 0.22 -1.95 -7.10
C ALA A 126 1.55 -1.58 -6.44
N ALA A 127 2.23 -0.56 -6.96
CA ALA A 127 3.46 -0.03 -6.36
C ALA A 127 3.20 0.53 -4.95
N GLY A 128 2.08 1.21 -4.73
CA GLY A 128 1.67 1.67 -3.41
C GLY A 128 1.53 0.51 -2.41
N VAL A 129 0.90 -0.60 -2.81
CA VAL A 129 0.76 -1.80 -1.98
C VAL A 129 2.12 -2.44 -1.71
N LEU A 130 3.01 -2.51 -2.70
CA LEU A 130 4.37 -3.04 -2.50
C LEU A 130 5.15 -2.23 -1.48
N VAL A 131 5.16 -0.90 -1.60
CA VAL A 131 5.86 -0.03 -0.66
C VAL A 131 5.29 -0.16 0.74
N LEU A 132 3.96 -0.06 0.88
CA LEU A 132 3.29 -0.18 2.18
C LEU A 132 3.50 -1.56 2.80
N GLY A 133 3.41 -2.63 2.01
CA GLY A 133 3.63 -4.00 2.46
C GLY A 133 5.08 -4.25 2.88
N MET A 134 6.06 -3.65 2.21
CA MET A 134 7.46 -3.72 2.62
C MET A 134 7.72 -2.96 3.92
N LEU A 135 7.13 -1.77 4.10
CA LEU A 135 7.21 -1.03 5.36
C LEU A 135 6.59 -1.84 6.51
N ALA A 136 5.42 -2.44 6.27
CA ALA A 136 4.77 -3.37 7.18
C ALA A 136 5.65 -4.57 7.55
N ALA A 137 6.31 -5.19 6.57
CA ALA A 137 7.23 -6.30 6.77
C ALA A 137 8.42 -5.92 7.67
N VAL A 138 9.01 -4.74 7.43
CA VAL A 138 10.11 -4.23 8.26
C VAL A 138 9.67 -4.09 9.71
N VAL A 139 8.49 -3.51 9.96
CA VAL A 139 7.95 -3.35 11.32
C VAL A 139 7.72 -4.72 11.99
N ALA A 140 7.12 -5.67 11.28
CA ALA A 140 6.84 -7.01 11.81
C ALA A 140 8.13 -7.77 12.19
N VAL A 141 9.09 -7.84 11.28
CA VAL A 141 10.35 -8.59 11.49
C VAL A 141 11.23 -7.91 12.54
N PHE A 142 11.30 -6.58 12.56
CA PHE A 142 12.04 -5.84 13.56
C PHE A 142 11.53 -6.10 14.99
N ARG A 143 10.21 -6.25 15.15
CA ARG A 143 9.60 -6.53 16.46
C ARG A 143 9.94 -7.93 16.97
N VAL A 144 9.99 -8.94 16.10
CA VAL A 144 10.26 -10.33 16.51
C VAL A 144 11.75 -10.60 16.73
N THR A 145 12.64 -10.02 15.92
CA THR A 145 14.10 -10.21 16.05
C THR A 145 14.69 -9.66 17.36
N ARG A 146 13.96 -8.79 18.07
CA ARG A 146 14.32 -8.28 19.39
C ARG A 146 13.92 -9.19 20.57
N ILE A 147 13.15 -10.26 20.33
CA ILE A 147 12.77 -11.20 21.38
C ILE A 147 14.00 -12.04 21.75
N ASP A 148 14.25 -12.19 23.06
CA ASP A 148 15.42 -12.90 23.57
C ASP A 148 15.35 -14.40 23.21
N PRO A 149 16.38 -14.94 22.52
CA PRO A 149 16.42 -16.36 22.17
C PRO A 149 16.44 -17.30 23.39
N LEU A 150 16.90 -16.86 24.56
CA LEU A 150 16.85 -17.68 25.80
C LEU A 150 15.39 -17.92 26.23
N VAL A 151 14.57 -16.87 26.19
CA VAL A 151 13.12 -16.95 26.45
C VAL A 151 12.42 -17.81 25.38
N ALA A 152 12.85 -17.70 24.12
CA ALA A 152 12.28 -18.49 23.02
C ALA A 152 12.59 -20.00 23.10
N LEU A 153 13.67 -20.38 23.78
CA LEU A 153 14.09 -21.78 23.98
C LEU A 153 13.62 -22.36 25.33
N GLY A 154 12.92 -21.58 26.16
CA GLY A 154 12.42 -22.02 27.47
C GLY A 154 13.45 -21.92 28.60
N GLY A 155 14.52 -21.15 28.41
CA GLY A 155 15.38 -20.72 29.51
C GLY A 155 14.71 -19.57 30.26
N ASN A 156 14.39 -19.79 31.54
CA ASN A 156 13.85 -18.76 32.42
C ASN A 156 14.81 -17.57 32.57
#